data_AF-A0AAD9XUE7-F1
#
_entry.id   AF-A0AAD9XUE7-F1
#
_cell.length_a   1.000
_cell.length_b   1.000
_cell.length_c   1.000
_cell.angle_alpha   90.00
_cell.angle_beta   90.00
_cell.angle_gamma   90.00
#
_symmetry.space_group_name_H-M   'P 1'
#
loop_
_entity.id
_entity.type
_entity.pdbx_description
1 polymer ?
#
loop_
_entity_poly.entity_id
_entity_poly.type
_entity_poly.pdbx_seq_one_letter_code
_entity_poly.pdbx_strand_id
1 'polypeptide(L)'
;MPHMKKISREGDMGKKDFSLPDDVMIHIFLRFSVKDLSQLRCVCKSWNQLITNQSFVESHINQSTSKACILYHPPGFQPLELGLYSETQDFSLYPETNEFFFAESQTQELSLYFRTGRKPAKIRNPPFATELMDWNIIGSCNGVLCLCSNSDRSLIYMWNPSISKHITLPRPFYKYNIRYLGFGVDHLSGHLDDFKVVTISTNANAEVYSLQKNSWKIIPEGFPPSIELSSCPRDHPVFVKGCVHWCARVSCYLDSKCPWLIVSFDFVDEVFQKIMLPNDLSTSDGAKLLNVVNGCLCVFAAVDEVRSVYELWVMKEYGVVESWTRTCIIEKPDKYWWPLGFTRTGGIFAQGLCVHGDSTLLTYQPDTKTFTCSCFPLNLPHIPIQVLTFVESLVAPIPHLLVL
;
A
#
# COMPACT_ATOMS: atom_id res chain seq x y z
N MET A 1 -42.94 -57.73 42.50
CA MET A 1 -43.72 -58.04 41.27
C MET A 1 -44.59 -56.85 40.94
N PRO A 2 -44.75 -56.43 39.67
CA PRO A 2 -43.86 -56.52 38.49
C PRO A 2 -43.52 -55.09 37.95
N HIS A 3 -42.29 -54.82 37.51
CA HIS A 3 -41.79 -55.00 36.13
C HIS A 3 -42.74 -54.52 35.02
N MET A 4 -42.49 -53.31 34.49
CA MET A 4 -42.76 -53.01 33.08
C MET A 4 -41.44 -52.91 32.31
N LYS A 5 -41.44 -53.67 31.22
CA LYS A 5 -40.32 -54.03 30.37
C LYS A 5 -39.81 -52.85 29.53
N LYS A 6 -38.51 -52.91 29.26
CA LYS A 6 -37.84 -52.28 28.10
C LYS A 6 -38.70 -52.40 26.84
N ILE A 7 -38.87 -51.29 26.14
CA ILE A 7 -39.00 -51.30 24.68
C ILE A 7 -37.77 -50.57 24.16
N SER A 8 -36.79 -51.36 23.74
CA SER A 8 -35.76 -50.96 22.81
C SER A 8 -36.43 -50.56 21.49
N ARG A 9 -36.15 -49.35 21.03
CA ARG A 9 -36.05 -49.10 19.58
C ARG A 9 -34.60 -48.73 19.31
N GLU A 10 -33.84 -49.77 19.00
CA GLU A 10 -32.77 -49.65 18.02
C GLU A 10 -33.34 -48.99 16.78
N GLY A 11 -32.67 -47.92 16.40
CA GLY A 11 -32.87 -47.14 15.20
C GLY A 11 -31.60 -46.36 14.99
N ASP A 12 -30.46 -47.07 15.04
CA ASP A 12 -29.18 -46.61 14.52
C ASP A 12 -29.30 -46.52 12.99
N MET A 13 -30.06 -45.52 12.53
CA MET A 13 -29.89 -45.01 11.18
C MET A 13 -28.70 -44.08 11.26
N GLY A 14 -27.52 -44.63 11.02
CA GLY A 14 -26.31 -43.86 10.83
C GLY A 14 -26.62 -42.69 9.89
N LYS A 15 -26.63 -41.47 10.46
CA LYS A 15 -26.53 -40.27 9.65
C LYS A 15 -25.19 -40.42 8.92
N LYS A 16 -25.24 -40.86 7.66
CA LYS A 16 -24.16 -40.58 6.74
C LYS A 16 -24.10 -39.07 6.66
N ASP A 17 -23.23 -38.46 7.45
CA ASP A 17 -22.79 -37.10 7.22
C ASP A 17 -22.16 -37.12 5.83
N PHE A 18 -22.94 -36.68 4.84
CA PHE A 18 -22.43 -36.29 3.53
C PHE A 18 -21.61 -35.01 3.73
N SER A 19 -20.49 -35.13 4.44
CA SER A 19 -19.48 -34.09 4.52
C SER A 19 -18.68 -34.15 3.23
N LEU A 20 -18.62 -33.02 2.53
CA LEU A 20 -17.70 -32.88 1.41
C LEU A 20 -16.27 -32.96 1.96
N PRO A 21 -15.35 -33.62 1.24
CA PRO A 21 -13.93 -33.61 1.57
C PRO A 21 -13.36 -32.18 1.69
N ASP A 22 -12.38 -32.00 2.58
CA ASP A 22 -11.80 -30.68 2.89
C ASP A 22 -11.20 -29.98 1.66
N ASP A 23 -10.58 -30.73 0.75
CA ASP A 23 -10.03 -30.23 -0.51
C ASP A 23 -11.12 -29.65 -1.43
N VAL A 24 -12.26 -30.33 -1.53
CA VAL A 24 -13.42 -29.85 -2.29
C VAL A 24 -13.99 -28.58 -1.63
N MET A 25 -14.08 -28.57 -0.29
CA MET A 25 -14.52 -27.40 0.46
C MET A 25 -13.59 -26.20 0.27
N ILE A 26 -12.27 -26.41 0.29
CA ILE A 26 -11.26 -25.37 0.00
C ILE A 26 -11.48 -24.80 -1.41
N HIS A 27 -11.63 -25.65 -2.42
CA HIS A 27 -11.88 -25.20 -3.80
C HIS A 27 -13.18 -24.42 -3.95
N ILE A 28 -14.22 -24.76 -3.18
CA ILE A 28 -15.47 -24.02 -3.13
C ILE A 28 -15.25 -22.66 -2.44
N PHE A 29 -14.63 -22.66 -1.26
CA PHE A 29 -14.38 -21.46 -0.45
C PHE A 29 -13.47 -20.44 -1.13
N LEU A 30 -12.48 -20.88 -1.91
CA LEU A 30 -11.59 -19.98 -2.65
C LEU A 30 -12.32 -19.09 -3.68
N ARG A 31 -13.55 -19.46 -4.08
CA ARG A 31 -14.37 -18.68 -5.03
C ARG A 31 -15.22 -17.59 -4.36
N PHE A 32 -15.30 -17.58 -3.03
CA PHE A 32 -16.12 -16.62 -2.31
C PHE A 32 -15.36 -15.33 -1.99
N SER A 33 -16.10 -14.24 -1.85
CA SER A 33 -15.54 -12.97 -1.38
C SER A 33 -15.10 -13.05 0.08
N VAL A 34 -14.21 -12.15 0.52
CA VAL A 34 -13.81 -12.05 1.93
C VAL A 34 -15.02 -11.84 2.85
N LYS A 35 -16.03 -11.10 2.37
CA LYS A 35 -17.27 -10.85 3.12
C LYS A 35 -18.06 -12.14 3.34
N ASP A 36 -18.25 -12.93 2.29
CA ASP A 36 -19.00 -14.19 2.38
C ASP A 36 -18.24 -15.21 3.23
N LEU A 37 -16.92 -15.31 3.03
CA LEU A 37 -16.07 -16.16 3.87
C LEU A 37 -16.14 -15.78 5.35
N SER A 38 -16.20 -14.48 5.66
CA SER A 38 -16.37 -14.02 7.05
C SER A 38 -17.69 -14.50 7.66
N GLN A 39 -18.76 -14.62 6.87
CA GLN A 39 -20.05 -15.17 7.32
C GLN A 39 -19.99 -16.70 7.43
N LEU A 40 -19.33 -17.39 6.49
CA LEU A 40 -19.19 -18.85 6.47
C LEU A 40 -18.40 -19.37 7.68
N ARG A 41 -17.45 -18.58 8.21
CA ARG A 41 -16.75 -18.89 9.48
C ARG A 41 -17.71 -19.09 10.66
N CYS A 42 -18.89 -18.48 10.63
CA CYS A 42 -19.88 -18.59 11.70
C CYS A 42 -20.77 -19.84 11.59
N VAL A 43 -20.72 -20.58 10.48
CA VAL A 43 -21.62 -21.72 10.23
C VAL A 43 -21.25 -22.93 11.08
N CYS A 44 -19.97 -23.33 11.08
CA CYS A 44 -19.48 -24.42 11.93
C CYS A 44 -17.96 -24.32 12.19
N LYS A 45 -17.48 -25.08 13.19
CA LYS A 45 -16.06 -25.09 13.57
C LYS A 45 -15.15 -25.59 12.45
N SER A 46 -15.58 -26.60 11.69
CA SER A 46 -14.79 -27.17 10.59
C SER A 46 -14.54 -26.12 9.50
N TRP A 47 -15.58 -25.38 9.10
CA TRP A 47 -15.45 -24.33 8.09
C TRP A 47 -14.59 -23.18 8.57
N ASN A 48 -14.75 -22.78 9.84
CA ASN A 48 -13.89 -21.77 10.44
C ASN A 48 -12.41 -22.20 10.44
N GLN A 49 -12.12 -23.46 10.76
CA GLN A 49 -10.75 -24.00 10.73
C GLN A 49 -10.16 -23.99 9.32
N LEU A 50 -10.92 -24.43 8.31
CA LEU A 50 -10.48 -24.38 6.91
C LEU A 50 -10.22 -22.95 6.43
N ILE A 51 -11.12 -22.02 6.72
CA ILE A 51 -11.03 -20.62 6.26
C ILE A 51 -9.95 -19.83 7.01
N THR A 52 -9.67 -20.18 8.27
CA THR A 52 -8.61 -19.53 9.08
C THR A 52 -7.24 -20.14 8.81
N ASN A 53 -7.16 -21.29 8.12
CA ASN A 53 -5.89 -21.92 7.80
C ASN A 53 -5.04 -20.98 6.93
N GLN A 54 -3.76 -20.83 7.28
CA GLN A 54 -2.88 -19.91 6.60
C GLN A 54 -2.70 -20.24 5.11
N SER A 55 -2.56 -21.51 4.73
CA SER A 55 -2.41 -21.89 3.31
C SER A 55 -3.66 -21.58 2.50
N PHE A 56 -4.84 -21.65 3.12
CA PHE A 56 -6.09 -21.20 2.52
C PHE A 56 -6.07 -19.69 2.32
N VAL A 57 -5.69 -18.91 3.34
CA VAL A 57 -5.63 -17.44 3.25
C VAL A 57 -4.62 -16.97 2.20
N GLU A 58 -3.44 -17.58 2.16
CA GLU A 58 -2.43 -17.38 1.10
C GLU A 58 -3.00 -17.63 -0.29
N SER A 59 -3.63 -18.78 -0.47
CA SER A 59 -4.25 -19.16 -1.75
C SER A 59 -5.36 -18.20 -2.15
N HIS A 60 -6.16 -17.74 -1.17
CA HIS A 60 -7.22 -16.77 -1.39
C HIS A 60 -6.67 -15.40 -1.78
N ILE A 61 -5.62 -14.90 -1.11
CA ILE A 61 -4.94 -13.63 -1.47
C ILE A 61 -4.35 -13.72 -2.88
N ASN A 62 -3.70 -14.83 -3.23
CA ASN A 62 -3.09 -15.02 -4.54
C ASN A 62 -4.12 -15.15 -5.68
N GLN A 63 -5.30 -15.71 -5.40
CA GLN A 63 -6.42 -15.75 -6.34
C GLN A 63 -7.24 -14.46 -6.36
N SER A 64 -7.20 -13.72 -5.25
CA SER A 64 -7.91 -12.46 -5.10
C SER A 64 -7.38 -11.50 -6.13
N THR A 65 -8.32 -10.99 -6.92
CA THR A 65 -7.93 -10.09 -7.97
C THR A 65 -7.56 -8.76 -7.35
N SER A 66 -6.26 -8.46 -7.33
CA SER A 66 -5.72 -7.20 -6.81
C SER A 66 -6.52 -6.01 -7.34
N LYS A 67 -7.06 -5.21 -6.43
CA LYS A 67 -7.72 -3.95 -6.76
C LYS A 67 -6.67 -2.84 -6.68
N ALA A 68 -6.75 -1.88 -7.58
CA ALA A 68 -6.09 -0.61 -7.32
C ALA A 68 -6.85 0.05 -6.16
N CYS A 69 -6.12 0.57 -5.18
CA CYS A 69 -6.67 1.45 -4.18
C CYS A 69 -6.12 2.84 -4.50
N ILE A 70 -7.03 3.78 -4.73
CA ILE A 70 -6.66 5.16 -5.02
C ILE A 70 -6.99 5.93 -3.76
N LEU A 71 -5.99 6.51 -3.12
CA LEU A 71 -6.19 7.17 -1.85
C LEU A 71 -5.93 8.65 -2.06
N TYR A 72 -6.94 9.44 -1.72
CA TYR A 72 -6.95 10.87 -1.90
C TYR A 72 -6.82 11.50 -0.52
N HIS A 73 -5.68 12.13 -0.29
CA HIS A 73 -5.39 12.86 0.93
C HIS A 73 -5.34 14.35 0.60
N PRO A 74 -6.32 15.18 1.01
CA PRO A 74 -6.10 16.62 1.14
C PRO A 74 -5.15 16.87 2.33
N PRO A 75 -4.06 17.64 2.20
CA PRO A 75 -3.13 17.89 3.27
C PRO A 75 -3.83 18.80 4.28
N GLY A 76 -4.25 18.21 5.40
CA GLY A 76 -4.11 18.91 6.66
C GLY A 76 -2.61 19.07 6.93
N PHE A 77 -2.11 20.30 6.86
CA PHE A 77 -0.82 20.81 7.36
C PHE A 77 0.45 19.95 7.15
N GLN A 78 1.43 20.49 6.42
CA GLN A 78 2.84 20.17 6.63
C GLN A 78 3.41 21.11 7.70
N PRO A 79 3.93 20.63 8.85
CA PRO A 79 4.92 21.37 9.61
C PRO A 79 6.33 20.92 9.22
N LEU A 80 7.14 21.92 8.87
CA LEU A 80 8.61 21.98 8.70
C LEU A 80 9.23 21.74 7.31
N GLU A 81 9.66 22.89 6.77
CA GLU A 81 10.85 23.21 5.96
C GLU A 81 10.78 23.13 4.43
N LEU A 82 10.30 24.22 3.82
CA LEU A 82 11.14 25.24 3.19
C LEU A 82 10.28 26.48 2.90
N GLY A 83 10.60 27.60 3.54
CA GLY A 83 9.89 28.86 3.34
C GLY A 83 10.14 29.41 1.93
N LEU A 84 9.22 29.17 1.00
CA LEU A 84 9.03 29.91 -0.25
C LEU A 84 7.64 29.57 -0.85
N TYR A 85 6.55 29.93 -0.18
CA TYR A 85 5.23 30.03 -0.83
C TYR A 85 4.56 31.34 -0.40
N SER A 86 4.20 32.16 -1.40
CA SER A 86 3.61 33.49 -1.22
C SER A 86 2.22 33.42 -0.56
N GLU A 87 1.96 34.36 0.34
CA GLU A 87 0.80 34.46 1.26
C GLU A 87 -0.59 34.72 0.60
N THR A 88 -0.93 34.15 -0.56
CA THR A 88 -2.18 34.55 -1.26
C THR A 88 -3.06 33.43 -1.82
N GLN A 89 -2.92 32.17 -1.39
CA GLN A 89 -3.96 31.18 -1.69
C GLN A 89 -5.04 31.18 -0.61
N ASP A 90 -6.29 31.40 -1.01
CA ASP A 90 -7.46 31.32 -0.15
C ASP A 90 -7.71 29.85 0.23
N PHE A 91 -7.49 29.52 1.50
CA PHE A 91 -7.54 28.13 2.00
C PHE A 91 -8.96 27.67 2.41
N SER A 92 -10.00 28.41 2.04
CA SER A 92 -11.40 28.14 2.42
C SER A 92 -12.11 27.08 1.55
N LEU A 93 -11.45 26.52 0.52
CA LEU A 93 -12.03 25.57 -0.44
C LEU A 93 -11.60 24.10 -0.24
N TYR A 94 -10.83 23.78 0.79
CA TYR A 94 -10.35 22.41 0.99
C TYR A 94 -11.41 21.53 1.69
N PRO A 95 -11.58 20.26 1.28
CA PRO A 95 -12.41 19.32 2.02
C PRO A 95 -11.85 19.18 3.44
N GLU A 96 -12.70 19.37 4.46
CA GLU A 96 -12.34 19.27 5.87
C GLU A 96 -11.91 17.85 6.31
N THR A 97 -11.96 16.86 5.41
CA THR A 97 -11.76 15.45 5.73
C THR A 97 -10.96 14.71 4.67
N ASN A 98 -10.04 13.84 5.12
CA ASN A 98 -9.36 12.87 4.28
C ASN A 98 -10.28 11.71 3.90
N GLU A 99 -10.23 11.26 2.64
CA GLU A 99 -11.17 10.27 2.12
C GLU A 99 -10.49 9.08 1.42
N PHE A 100 -10.99 7.87 1.70
CA PHE A 100 -10.48 6.63 1.14
C PHE A 100 -11.28 6.24 -0.10
N PHE A 101 -10.62 5.89 -1.21
CA PHE A 101 -11.28 5.32 -2.38
C PHE A 101 -10.77 3.92 -2.72
N PHE A 102 -11.55 2.91 -2.34
CA PHE A 102 -11.36 1.56 -2.88
C PHE A 102 -11.99 1.50 -4.25
N ALA A 103 -11.15 1.52 -5.27
CA ALA A 103 -11.55 1.70 -6.64
C ALA A 103 -10.97 0.60 -7.53
N GLU A 104 -11.78 -0.42 -7.78
CA GLU A 104 -11.42 -1.38 -8.81
C GLU A 104 -11.25 -0.63 -10.14
N SER A 105 -10.13 -0.83 -10.85
CA SER A 105 -9.70 0.03 -11.98
C SER A 105 -10.63 0.01 -13.20
N GLN A 106 -11.83 -0.58 -13.06
CA GLN A 106 -12.86 -0.71 -14.09
C GLN A 106 -14.26 -0.30 -13.61
N THR A 107 -14.47 0.09 -12.34
CA THR A 107 -15.84 0.39 -11.90
C THR A 107 -16.26 1.82 -12.25
N GLN A 108 -17.44 1.93 -12.87
CA GLN A 108 -18.22 3.16 -12.95
C GLN A 108 -18.44 3.80 -11.55
N GLU A 109 -18.12 3.13 -10.45
CA GLU A 109 -18.30 3.58 -9.06
C GLU A 109 -17.42 4.79 -8.70
N LEU A 110 -16.14 4.84 -9.10
CA LEU A 110 -15.33 6.06 -8.93
C LEU A 110 -15.94 7.23 -9.71
N SER A 111 -16.36 6.94 -10.95
CA SER A 111 -16.99 7.93 -11.80
C SER A 111 -18.30 8.44 -11.17
N LEU A 112 -19.09 7.57 -10.54
CA LEU A 112 -20.32 7.93 -9.84
C LEU A 112 -20.05 8.74 -8.57
N TYR A 113 -19.04 8.36 -7.78
CA TYR A 113 -18.64 9.12 -6.58
C TYR A 113 -18.32 10.56 -6.93
N PHE A 114 -17.36 10.75 -7.84
CA PHE A 114 -16.90 12.09 -8.22
C PHE A 114 -17.96 12.89 -8.99
N ARG A 115 -18.87 12.22 -9.74
CA ARG A 115 -20.01 12.89 -10.40
C ARG A 115 -21.07 13.41 -9.43
N THR A 116 -21.32 12.69 -8.34
CA THR A 116 -22.53 12.91 -7.53
C THR A 116 -22.24 13.36 -6.10
N GLY A 117 -20.97 13.33 -5.67
CA GLY A 117 -20.57 13.48 -4.26
C GLY A 117 -21.09 12.34 -3.36
N ARG A 118 -21.78 11.33 -3.92
CA ARG A 118 -22.36 10.24 -3.15
C ARG A 118 -21.36 9.12 -2.98
N LYS A 119 -20.89 8.91 -1.75
CA LYS A 119 -20.02 7.78 -1.36
C LYS A 119 -20.58 6.47 -1.93
N PRO A 120 -19.82 5.72 -2.75
CA PRO A 120 -20.21 4.39 -3.17
C PRO A 120 -20.37 3.50 -1.93
N ALA A 121 -21.36 2.61 -1.96
CA ALA A 121 -21.70 1.75 -0.82
C ALA A 121 -20.56 0.84 -0.32
N LYS A 122 -19.49 0.69 -1.11
CA LYS A 122 -18.31 -0.14 -0.80
C LYS A 122 -17.18 0.62 -0.10
N ILE A 123 -17.23 1.95 -0.07
CA ILE A 123 -16.18 2.76 0.57
C ILE A 123 -16.40 2.77 2.07
N ARG A 124 -15.43 2.23 2.81
CA ARG A 124 -15.42 2.28 4.27
C ARG A 124 -14.50 3.41 4.71
N ASN A 125 -15.00 4.26 5.61
CA ASN A 125 -14.10 5.11 6.35
C ASN A 125 -13.33 4.26 7.36
N PRO A 126 -12.04 4.53 7.51
CA PRO A 126 -11.24 3.97 8.58
C PRO A 126 -11.83 4.27 9.96
N PRO A 127 -11.73 3.33 10.92
CA PRO A 127 -12.40 3.44 12.21
C PRO A 127 -11.89 4.59 13.08
N PHE A 128 -10.68 5.08 12.82
CA PHE A 128 -10.04 6.20 13.50
C PHE A 128 -10.12 7.52 12.72
N ALA A 129 -10.97 7.60 11.67
CA ALA A 129 -11.09 8.81 10.86
C ALA A 129 -11.60 10.03 11.65
N THR A 130 -12.29 9.82 12.77
CA THR A 130 -12.70 10.89 13.69
C THR A 130 -11.59 11.35 14.64
N GLU A 131 -10.56 10.51 14.82
CA GLU A 131 -9.42 10.77 15.72
C GLU A 131 -8.22 11.36 14.97
N LEU A 132 -8.16 11.15 13.65
CA LEU A 132 -7.07 11.60 12.78
C LEU A 132 -7.60 12.45 11.63
N MET A 133 -7.53 13.77 11.79
CA MET A 133 -7.87 14.73 10.73
C MET A 133 -6.78 14.78 9.64
N ASP A 134 -5.60 14.18 9.88
CA ASP A 134 -4.43 14.22 9.00
C ASP A 134 -3.62 12.91 9.06
N TRP A 135 -3.30 12.32 7.91
CA TRP A 135 -2.66 11.00 7.86
C TRP A 135 -2.05 10.66 6.51
N ASN A 136 -1.09 9.76 6.51
CA ASN A 136 -0.39 9.30 5.33
C ASN A 136 -0.29 7.78 5.34
N ILE A 137 -0.19 7.20 4.15
CA ILE A 137 -0.21 5.78 3.92
C ILE A 137 1.21 5.34 3.65
N ILE A 138 1.71 4.54 4.57
CA ILE A 138 3.06 4.01 4.51
C ILE A 138 3.10 2.86 3.49
N GLY A 139 2.03 2.08 3.40
CA GLY A 139 1.94 1.02 2.40
C GLY A 139 0.77 0.08 2.60
N SER A 140 0.73 -0.95 1.76
CA SER A 140 -0.26 -2.03 1.78
C SER A 140 0.44 -3.37 1.63
N CYS A 141 0.05 -4.34 2.44
CA CYS A 141 0.59 -5.68 2.42
C CYS A 141 -0.48 -6.67 2.90
N ASN A 142 -0.67 -7.78 2.19
CA ASN A 142 -1.61 -8.85 2.55
C ASN A 142 -3.02 -8.37 2.96
N GLY A 143 -3.52 -7.30 2.33
CA GLY A 143 -4.84 -6.70 2.60
C GLY A 143 -4.94 -5.85 3.87
N VAL A 144 -3.79 -5.49 4.45
CA VAL A 144 -3.66 -4.52 5.53
C VAL A 144 -3.00 -3.25 5.00
N LEU A 145 -3.58 -2.11 5.36
CA LEU A 145 -3.02 -0.78 5.15
C LEU A 145 -2.27 -0.34 6.41
N CYS A 146 -1.09 0.24 6.25
CA CYS A 146 -0.34 0.87 7.32
C CYS A 146 -0.30 2.38 7.14
N LEU A 147 -0.66 3.09 8.20
CA LEU A 147 -1.07 4.49 8.16
C LEU A 147 -0.41 5.21 9.34
N CYS A 148 -0.01 6.47 9.18
CA CYS A 148 0.45 7.31 10.29
C CYS A 148 -0.19 8.69 10.25
N SER A 149 -0.24 9.39 11.39
CA SER A 149 -0.58 10.82 11.39
C SER A 149 0.53 11.63 10.70
N ASN A 150 0.17 12.73 10.02
CA ASN A 150 1.16 13.66 9.45
C ASN A 150 1.75 14.55 10.53
N SER A 151 0.93 15.01 11.47
CA SER A 151 1.29 15.87 12.60
C SER A 151 2.10 15.12 13.65
N ASP A 152 1.80 13.84 13.84
CA ASP A 152 2.54 12.98 14.77
C ASP A 152 2.82 11.61 14.12
N ARG A 153 3.93 11.52 13.39
CA ARG A 153 4.35 10.29 12.70
C ARG A 153 4.60 9.10 13.60
N SER A 154 4.60 9.27 14.93
CA SER A 154 4.68 8.15 15.89
C SER A 154 3.34 7.50 16.20
N LEU A 155 2.22 8.13 15.81
CA LEU A 155 0.90 7.52 15.81
C LEU A 155 0.72 6.68 14.55
N ILE A 156 0.90 5.37 14.68
CA ILE A 156 0.89 4.42 13.58
C ILE A 156 -0.27 3.44 13.76
N TYR A 157 -0.99 3.18 12.67
CA TYR A 157 -2.18 2.36 12.63
C TYR A 157 -2.03 1.29 11.55
N MET A 158 -2.55 0.10 11.82
CA MET A 158 -2.76 -0.93 10.82
C MET A 158 -4.26 -1.19 10.70
N TRP A 159 -4.75 -1.30 9.48
CA TRP A 159 -6.18 -1.48 9.21
C TRP A 159 -6.40 -2.45 8.06
N ASN A 160 -7.22 -3.48 8.29
CA ASN A 160 -7.83 -4.27 7.23
C ASN A 160 -9.27 -3.78 6.99
N PRO A 161 -9.52 -3.06 5.89
CA PRO A 161 -10.86 -2.59 5.49
C PRO A 161 -11.85 -3.72 5.22
N SER A 162 -11.41 -4.87 4.69
CA SER A 162 -12.27 -5.97 4.25
C SER A 162 -12.99 -6.64 5.41
N ILE A 163 -12.30 -6.81 6.54
CA ILE A 163 -12.84 -7.41 7.77
C ILE A 163 -13.09 -6.39 8.90
N SER A 164 -12.88 -5.09 8.63
CA SER A 164 -13.04 -3.99 9.59
C SER A 164 -12.26 -4.20 10.90
N LYS A 165 -11.05 -4.76 10.82
CA LYS A 165 -10.14 -4.94 11.96
C LYS A 165 -9.00 -3.95 11.88
N HIS A 166 -8.61 -3.38 13.01
CA HIS A 166 -7.54 -2.40 13.09
C HIS A 166 -6.82 -2.51 14.43
N ILE A 167 -5.62 -1.94 14.49
CA ILE A 167 -4.84 -1.75 15.71
C ILE A 167 -4.07 -0.43 15.63
N THR A 168 -3.87 0.20 16.79
CA THR A 168 -2.92 1.28 17.00
C THR A 168 -1.65 0.71 17.61
N LEU A 169 -0.50 0.97 17.00
CA LEU A 169 0.77 0.44 17.46
C LEU A 169 1.25 1.18 18.72
N PRO A 170 2.02 0.52 19.61
CA PRO A 170 2.74 1.24 20.67
C PRO A 170 3.67 2.27 20.05
N ARG A 171 3.88 3.39 20.74
CA ARG A 171 4.76 4.44 20.20
C ARG A 171 6.22 3.94 20.13
N PRO A 172 6.93 4.22 19.02
CA PRO A 172 8.36 3.93 18.86
C PRO A 172 9.24 4.63 19.90
N PHE A 173 10.48 4.15 20.08
CA PHE A 173 11.45 4.74 21.00
C PHE A 173 11.83 6.16 20.55
N TYR A 174 12.04 6.38 19.25
CA TYR A 174 12.44 7.67 18.67
C TYR A 174 11.25 8.52 18.20
N LYS A 175 10.12 8.48 18.94
CA LYS A 175 8.83 9.07 18.57
C LYS A 175 8.82 10.56 18.15
N TYR A 176 9.77 11.37 18.61
CA TYR A 176 9.77 12.81 18.35
C TYR A 176 10.41 13.22 17.00
N ASN A 177 11.16 12.32 16.36
CA ASN A 177 12.01 12.66 15.21
C ASN A 177 11.81 11.72 14.01
N ILE A 178 10.68 11.00 13.93
CA ILE A 178 10.43 10.05 12.84
C ILE A 178 10.27 10.82 11.53
N ARG A 179 11.18 10.57 10.59
CA ARG A 179 11.18 11.21 9.28
C ARG A 179 10.62 10.28 8.22
N TYR A 180 11.07 9.03 8.19
CA TYR A 180 10.65 8.06 7.18
C TYR A 180 10.10 6.80 7.85
N LEU A 181 9.16 6.16 7.16
CA LEU A 181 8.56 4.90 7.58
C LEU A 181 8.55 3.94 6.39
N GLY A 182 8.55 2.66 6.67
CA GLY A 182 8.36 1.60 5.70
C GLY A 182 7.52 0.48 6.31
N PHE A 183 6.73 -0.18 5.47
CA PHE A 183 5.78 -1.22 5.90
C PHE A 183 5.92 -2.47 5.05
N GLY A 184 5.79 -3.63 5.67
CA GLY A 184 5.86 -4.91 4.99
C GLY A 184 5.64 -6.08 5.93
N VAL A 185 6.15 -7.23 5.52
CA VAL A 185 6.17 -8.48 6.29
C VAL A 185 7.52 -9.15 6.10
N ASP A 186 7.93 -9.93 7.10
CA ASP A 186 8.95 -10.96 6.89
C ASP A 186 8.31 -12.10 6.09
N HIS A 187 8.60 -12.14 4.79
CA HIS A 187 8.02 -13.12 3.88
C HIS A 187 8.53 -14.56 4.09
N LEU A 188 9.63 -14.76 4.82
CA LEU A 188 10.21 -16.07 5.11
C LEU A 188 9.80 -16.61 6.49
N SER A 189 9.24 -15.76 7.35
CA SER A 189 8.69 -16.15 8.66
C SER A 189 7.64 -17.26 8.56
N GLY A 190 7.03 -17.43 7.39
CA GLY A 190 5.90 -18.32 7.21
C GLY A 190 4.66 -17.83 7.97
N HIS A 191 4.56 -16.53 8.28
CA HIS A 191 3.40 -15.89 8.87
C HIS A 191 2.94 -14.73 7.99
N LEU A 192 1.68 -14.74 7.55
CA LEU A 192 1.11 -13.68 6.70
C LEU A 192 0.74 -12.41 7.47
N ASP A 193 0.69 -12.52 8.80
CA ASP A 193 0.19 -11.53 9.74
C ASP A 193 1.26 -10.94 10.65
N ASP A 194 2.54 -11.38 10.58
CA ASP A 194 3.64 -10.66 11.24
C ASP A 194 4.05 -9.42 10.43
N PHE A 195 3.14 -8.45 10.43
CA PHE A 195 3.37 -7.15 9.84
C PHE A 195 4.48 -6.42 10.59
N LYS A 196 5.41 -5.85 9.83
CA LYS A 196 6.53 -5.09 10.34
C LYS A 196 6.50 -3.64 9.84
N VAL A 197 6.93 -2.73 10.71
CA VAL A 197 7.09 -1.31 10.40
C VAL A 197 8.50 -0.90 10.77
N VAL A 198 9.26 -0.35 9.83
CA VAL A 198 10.55 0.29 10.11
C VAL A 198 10.35 1.79 10.17
N THR A 199 10.95 2.45 11.16
CA THR A 199 11.00 3.90 11.26
C THR A 199 12.45 4.36 11.20
N ILE A 200 12.66 5.51 10.56
CA ILE A 200 13.96 6.15 10.43
C ILE A 200 13.79 7.59 10.92
N SER A 201 14.59 7.96 11.91
CA SER A 201 14.59 9.30 12.48
C SER A 201 15.47 10.28 11.69
N THR A 202 15.29 11.58 11.94
CA THR A 202 16.15 12.65 11.38
C THR A 202 17.63 12.46 11.69
N ASN A 203 17.97 11.82 12.81
CA ASN A 203 19.34 11.54 13.24
C ASN A 203 19.86 10.18 12.75
N ALA A 204 19.20 9.60 11.73
CA ALA A 204 19.52 8.30 11.17
C ALA A 204 19.42 7.12 12.16
N ASN A 205 18.80 7.28 13.34
CA ASN A 205 18.43 6.12 14.16
C ASN A 205 17.29 5.37 13.48
N ALA A 206 17.35 4.04 13.50
CA ALA A 206 16.31 3.18 12.95
C ALA A 206 15.82 2.16 13.99
N GLU A 207 14.55 1.81 13.90
CA GLU A 207 13.92 0.77 14.71
C GLU A 207 12.84 0.07 13.90
N VAL A 208 12.61 -1.21 14.20
CA VAL A 208 11.62 -2.05 13.54
C VAL A 208 10.63 -2.59 14.57
N TYR A 209 9.35 -2.48 14.25
CA TYR A 209 8.27 -3.11 14.99
C TYR A 209 7.92 -4.46 14.35
N SER A 210 7.57 -5.45 15.17
CA SER A 210 6.94 -6.71 14.75
C SER A 210 5.59 -6.85 15.43
N LEU A 211 4.54 -7.14 14.65
CA LEU A 211 3.19 -7.33 15.17
C LEU A 211 3.09 -8.61 16.01
N GLN A 212 3.77 -9.69 15.60
CA GLN A 212 3.81 -10.94 16.34
C GLN A 212 4.39 -10.74 17.74
N LYS A 213 5.50 -9.99 17.84
CA LYS A 213 6.18 -9.68 19.11
C LYS A 213 5.54 -8.50 19.85
N ASN A 214 4.66 -7.77 19.20
CA ASN A 214 4.06 -6.52 19.67
C ASN A 214 5.07 -5.56 20.32
N SER A 215 6.25 -5.40 19.71
CA SER A 215 7.33 -4.62 20.29
C SER A 215 8.25 -4.02 19.23
N TRP A 216 8.87 -2.91 19.61
CA TRP A 216 9.92 -2.24 18.84
C TRP A 216 11.29 -2.83 19.19
N LYS A 217 12.14 -2.95 18.18
CA LYS A 217 13.54 -3.35 18.27
C LYS A 217 14.40 -2.29 17.60
N ILE A 218 15.42 -1.80 18.30
CA ILE A 218 16.40 -0.86 17.74
C ILE A 218 17.27 -1.59 16.72
N ILE A 219 17.55 -0.96 15.58
CA ILE A 219 18.53 -1.40 14.60
C ILE A 219 19.87 -0.75 14.96
N PRO A 220 20.88 -1.50 15.46
CA PRO A 220 22.10 -0.92 16.02
C PRO A 220 22.91 -0.09 15.04
N GLU A 221 23.00 -0.51 13.78
CA GLU A 221 23.71 0.21 12.73
C GLU A 221 22.98 1.49 12.28
N GLY A 222 21.68 1.61 12.59
CA GLY A 222 20.84 2.70 12.13
C GLY A 222 20.69 2.75 10.60
N PHE A 223 20.27 3.91 10.11
CA PHE A 223 20.22 4.24 8.69
C PHE A 223 21.58 4.80 8.23
N PRO A 224 22.05 4.50 7.00
CA PRO A 224 23.34 4.99 6.52
C PRO A 224 23.45 6.52 6.53
N PRO A 225 24.36 7.14 7.31
CA PRO A 225 24.42 8.61 7.48
C PRO A 225 24.82 9.37 6.21
N SER A 226 25.50 8.72 5.28
CA SER A 226 25.96 9.32 4.01
C SER A 226 24.89 9.27 2.91
N ILE A 227 23.66 8.90 3.24
CA ILE A 227 22.57 8.72 2.28
C ILE A 227 21.42 9.65 2.67
N GLU A 228 20.85 10.29 1.66
CA GLU A 228 19.66 11.13 1.81
C GLU A 228 18.53 10.51 1.00
N LEU A 229 17.41 10.23 1.67
CA LEU A 229 16.20 9.79 0.97
C LEU A 229 15.55 10.98 0.25
N SER A 230 14.95 10.70 -0.90
CA SER A 230 14.21 11.66 -1.70
C SER A 230 13.21 12.44 -0.85
N SER A 231 13.23 13.76 -0.95
CA SER A 231 12.24 14.65 -0.33
C SER A 231 11.04 14.93 -1.23
N CYS A 232 10.97 14.27 -2.40
CA CYS A 232 9.85 14.44 -3.32
C CYS A 232 8.55 13.98 -2.64
N PRO A 233 7.53 14.85 -2.48
CA PRO A 233 6.29 14.49 -1.79
C PRO A 233 5.44 13.46 -2.54
N ARG A 234 5.84 13.13 -3.78
CA ARG A 234 5.22 12.11 -4.63
C ARG A 234 5.91 10.75 -4.55
N ASP A 235 7.09 10.69 -3.94
CA ASP A 235 7.83 9.45 -3.77
C ASP A 235 7.40 8.80 -2.44
N HIS A 236 7.03 7.52 -2.52
CA HIS A 236 6.54 6.77 -1.39
C HIS A 236 7.35 5.48 -1.23
N PRO A 237 7.53 4.96 0.00
CA PRO A 237 8.12 3.65 0.21
C PRO A 237 7.36 2.56 -0.56
N VAL A 238 8.12 1.64 -1.17
CA VAL A 238 7.56 0.54 -1.95
C VAL A 238 7.99 -0.80 -1.38
N PHE A 239 7.02 -1.64 -1.01
CA PHE A 239 7.27 -3.01 -0.55
C PHE A 239 7.21 -4.00 -1.70
N VAL A 240 8.29 -4.76 -1.90
CA VAL A 240 8.36 -5.86 -2.88
C VAL A 240 9.45 -6.84 -2.47
N LYS A 241 9.27 -8.14 -2.72
CA LYS A 241 10.27 -9.20 -2.40
C LYS A 241 10.78 -9.18 -0.94
N GLY A 242 9.91 -8.89 0.03
CA GLY A 242 10.30 -8.91 1.45
C GLY A 242 11.03 -7.66 1.95
N CYS A 243 11.29 -6.70 1.06
CA CYS A 243 11.99 -5.46 1.39
C CYS A 243 11.10 -4.26 1.12
N VAL A 244 11.26 -3.21 1.92
CA VAL A 244 10.73 -1.88 1.61
C VAL A 244 11.84 -1.00 1.02
N HIS A 245 11.50 -0.21 0.01
CA HIS A 245 12.45 0.53 -0.83
C HIS A 245 12.12 2.02 -0.83
N TRP A 246 13.17 2.84 -0.80
CA TRP A 246 13.09 4.28 -0.97
C TRP A 246 14.08 4.74 -2.03
N CYS A 247 13.71 5.78 -2.77
CA CYS A 247 14.65 6.45 -3.63
C CYS A 247 15.57 7.34 -2.81
N ALA A 248 16.85 7.36 -3.16
CA ALA A 248 17.86 8.05 -2.37
C ALA A 248 19.00 8.59 -3.24
N ARG A 249 19.80 9.48 -2.67
CA ARG A 249 21.07 9.93 -3.22
C ARG A 249 22.17 9.78 -2.19
N VAL A 250 23.40 9.69 -2.66
CA VAL A 250 24.56 9.90 -1.77
C VAL A 250 24.54 11.36 -1.31
N SER A 251 24.58 11.59 -0.01
CA SER A 251 24.68 12.93 0.56
C SER A 251 26.02 13.52 0.13
N CYS A 252 25.98 14.55 -0.72
CA CYS A 252 27.13 15.38 -1.02
C CYS A 252 26.72 16.84 -1.00
N TYR A 253 27.08 17.53 0.09
CA TYR A 253 26.79 18.95 0.29
C TYR A 253 27.43 19.89 -0.75
N LEU A 254 28.25 19.35 -1.67
CA LEU A 254 29.12 20.12 -2.57
C LEU A 254 28.93 19.79 -4.06
N ASP A 255 28.16 18.77 -4.44
CA ASP A 255 28.02 18.39 -5.85
C ASP A 255 26.57 18.03 -6.20
N SER A 256 25.97 18.79 -7.12
CA SER A 256 24.61 18.50 -7.61
C SER A 256 24.52 17.20 -8.41
N LYS A 257 25.65 16.53 -8.70
CA LYS A 257 25.72 15.31 -9.53
C LYS A 257 25.76 14.00 -8.77
N CYS A 258 25.47 13.97 -7.46
CA CYS A 258 25.49 12.70 -6.74
C CYS A 258 24.50 11.69 -7.33
N PRO A 259 24.94 10.45 -7.59
CA PRO A 259 24.12 9.47 -8.27
C PRO A 259 22.94 9.05 -7.41
N TRP A 260 21.78 8.92 -8.06
CA TRP A 260 20.62 8.27 -7.49
C TRP A 260 20.90 6.78 -7.26
N LEU A 261 20.36 6.26 -6.17
CA LEU A 261 20.33 4.86 -5.82
C LEU A 261 19.02 4.54 -5.12
N ILE A 262 18.78 3.26 -4.88
CA ILE A 262 17.66 2.79 -4.05
C ILE A 262 18.25 2.26 -2.75
N VAL A 263 17.66 2.67 -1.62
CA VAL A 263 17.91 2.00 -0.33
C VAL A 263 16.75 1.06 -0.07
N SER A 264 17.05 -0.17 0.33
CA SER A 264 16.08 -1.12 0.83
C SER A 264 16.32 -1.41 2.31
N PHE A 265 15.25 -1.77 3.02
CA PHE A 265 15.32 -2.42 4.32
C PHE A 265 14.73 -3.82 4.19
N ASP A 266 15.54 -4.83 4.49
CA ASP A 266 15.13 -6.24 4.47
C ASP A 266 14.46 -6.60 5.80
N PHE A 267 13.21 -7.07 5.76
CA PHE A 267 12.48 -7.43 6.98
C PHE A 267 12.86 -8.80 7.57
N VAL A 268 13.57 -9.64 6.81
CA VAL A 268 14.11 -10.93 7.26
C VAL A 268 15.37 -10.69 8.08
N ASP A 269 16.38 -10.10 7.43
CA ASP A 269 17.69 -9.88 8.03
C ASP A 269 17.72 -8.61 8.90
N GLU A 270 16.71 -7.74 8.79
CA GLU A 270 16.57 -6.48 9.51
C GLU A 270 17.74 -5.52 9.26
N VAL A 271 18.21 -5.46 8.01
CA VAL A 271 19.35 -4.64 7.56
C VAL A 271 18.99 -3.70 6.41
N PHE A 272 19.70 -2.57 6.34
CA PHE A 272 19.64 -1.68 5.18
C PHE A 272 20.63 -2.13 4.08
N GLN A 273 20.18 -2.10 2.83
CA GLN A 273 20.99 -2.42 1.66
C GLN A 273 20.87 -1.31 0.61
N LYS A 274 21.89 -1.23 -0.25
CA LYS A 274 21.94 -0.29 -1.37
C LYS A 274 21.77 -1.05 -2.67
N ILE A 275 20.89 -0.59 -3.53
CA ILE A 275 20.67 -1.09 -4.88
C ILE A 275 21.03 0.03 -5.84
N MET A 276 22.06 -0.20 -6.65
CA MET A 276 22.51 0.79 -7.62
C MET A 276 21.54 0.87 -8.82
N LEU A 277 21.40 2.07 -9.36
CA LEU A 277 20.70 2.29 -10.63
C LEU A 277 21.72 2.26 -11.79
N PRO A 278 21.29 1.93 -13.02
CA PRO A 278 22.13 2.09 -14.21
C PRO A 278 22.64 3.53 -14.34
N ASN A 279 23.83 3.73 -14.90
CA ASN A 279 24.47 5.05 -14.97
C ASN A 279 23.53 6.14 -15.53
N ASP A 280 22.93 5.90 -16.70
CA ASP A 280 22.00 6.83 -17.37
C ASP A 280 20.83 7.25 -16.47
N LEU A 281 20.31 6.31 -15.68
CA LEU A 281 19.23 6.56 -14.73
C LEU A 281 19.73 7.25 -13.46
N SER A 282 20.92 6.88 -12.99
CA SER A 282 21.50 7.36 -11.73
C SER A 282 21.95 8.81 -11.79
N THR A 283 22.48 9.27 -12.93
CA THR A 283 23.06 10.62 -13.06
C THR A 283 22.10 11.65 -13.64
N SER A 284 20.86 11.26 -13.95
CA SER A 284 19.86 12.18 -14.48
C SER A 284 19.23 13.02 -13.36
N ASP A 285 19.14 14.33 -13.60
CA ASP A 285 18.75 15.32 -12.59
C ASP A 285 17.30 15.16 -12.11
N GLY A 286 16.41 14.65 -12.96
CA GLY A 286 14.98 14.60 -12.68
C GLY A 286 14.60 13.67 -11.54
N ALA A 287 13.43 13.93 -10.96
CA ALA A 287 12.83 13.09 -9.93
C ALA A 287 12.71 11.61 -10.35
N LYS A 288 12.85 10.72 -9.38
CA LYS A 288 12.70 9.27 -9.53
C LYS A 288 11.57 8.83 -8.60
N LEU A 289 10.56 8.19 -9.16
CA LEU A 289 9.38 7.74 -8.41
C LEU A 289 9.34 6.22 -8.43
N LEU A 290 9.41 5.59 -7.26
CA LEU A 290 9.37 4.13 -7.16
C LEU A 290 7.95 3.58 -7.31
N ASN A 291 7.85 2.39 -7.90
CA ASN A 291 6.59 1.66 -7.98
C ASN A 291 6.85 0.14 -8.17
N VAL A 292 5.76 -0.63 -8.27
CA VAL A 292 5.81 -2.07 -8.59
C VAL A 292 4.95 -2.33 -9.80
N VAL A 293 5.50 -3.03 -10.79
CA VAL A 293 4.75 -3.54 -11.93
C VAL A 293 5.01 -5.04 -12.07
N ASN A 294 3.94 -5.84 -12.09
CA ASN A 294 4.03 -7.30 -12.22
C ASN A 294 5.02 -7.96 -11.23
N GLY A 295 5.05 -7.49 -9.98
CA GLY A 295 5.95 -8.00 -8.93
C GLY A 295 7.43 -7.61 -9.10
N CYS A 296 7.75 -6.73 -10.05
CA CYS A 296 9.08 -6.18 -10.28
C CYS A 296 9.16 -4.74 -9.77
N LEU A 297 10.29 -4.38 -9.16
CA LEU A 297 10.58 -2.99 -8.79
C LEU A 297 10.77 -2.16 -10.06
N CYS A 298 10.16 -0.97 -10.12
CA CYS A 298 10.32 -0.06 -11.24
C CYS A 298 10.47 1.39 -10.80
N VAL A 299 11.03 2.20 -11.70
CA VAL A 299 11.28 3.63 -11.51
C VAL A 299 10.63 4.39 -12.67
N PHE A 300 9.80 5.38 -12.35
CA PHE A 300 9.48 6.46 -13.28
C PHE A 300 10.53 7.55 -13.12
N ALA A 301 11.30 7.79 -14.18
CA ALA A 301 12.38 8.76 -14.19
C ALA A 301 11.99 9.98 -15.01
N ALA A 302 11.92 11.15 -14.37
CA ALA A 302 11.73 12.40 -15.09
C ALA A 302 12.99 12.70 -15.93
N VAL A 303 12.78 12.91 -17.23
CA VAL A 303 13.84 13.24 -18.20
C VAL A 303 13.86 14.73 -18.50
N ASP A 304 12.68 15.33 -18.62
CA ASP A 304 12.48 16.76 -18.87
C ASP A 304 11.34 17.22 -17.96
N GLU A 305 11.68 17.89 -16.85
CA GLU A 305 10.68 18.36 -15.89
C GLU A 305 9.77 19.45 -16.48
N VAL A 306 10.29 20.23 -17.44
CA VAL A 306 9.52 21.28 -18.11
C VAL A 306 8.47 20.66 -19.03
N ARG A 307 8.83 19.60 -19.75
CA ARG A 307 7.91 18.89 -20.66
C ARG A 307 7.16 17.72 -20.02
N SER A 308 7.40 17.45 -18.74
CA SER A 308 6.83 16.32 -18.00
C SER A 308 7.03 14.99 -18.76
N VAL A 309 8.25 14.72 -19.21
CA VAL A 309 8.59 13.45 -19.88
C VAL A 309 9.13 12.47 -18.86
N TYR A 310 8.58 11.25 -18.85
CA TYR A 310 9.01 10.19 -17.95
C TYR A 310 9.43 8.94 -18.72
N GLU A 311 10.55 8.35 -18.30
CA GLU A 311 10.94 7.00 -18.70
C GLU A 311 10.52 5.99 -17.63
N LEU A 312 9.94 4.87 -18.04
CA LEU A 312 9.70 3.74 -17.15
C LEU A 312 10.84 2.73 -17.28
N TRP A 313 11.51 2.48 -16.16
CA TRP A 313 12.57 1.48 -16.01
C TRP A 313 12.10 0.35 -15.09
N VAL A 314 12.30 -0.90 -15.48
CA VAL A 314 11.88 -2.08 -14.71
C VAL A 314 13.07 -3.00 -14.45
N MET A 315 13.29 -3.35 -13.19
CA MET A 315 14.28 -4.34 -12.75
C MET A 315 13.73 -5.75 -12.97
N LYS A 316 14.22 -6.45 -14.00
CA LYS A 316 13.71 -7.78 -14.37
C LYS A 316 14.14 -8.87 -13.40
N GLU A 317 15.33 -8.73 -12.82
CA GLU A 317 15.87 -9.63 -11.82
C GLU A 317 16.18 -8.83 -10.56
N TYR A 318 15.51 -9.19 -9.46
CA TYR A 318 15.58 -8.41 -8.22
C TYR A 318 17.01 -8.32 -7.70
N GLY A 319 17.49 -7.11 -7.41
CA GLY A 319 18.84 -6.82 -6.92
C GLY A 319 19.94 -6.82 -8.00
N VAL A 320 19.64 -7.19 -9.25
CA VAL A 320 20.62 -7.25 -10.35
C VAL A 320 20.57 -5.97 -11.17
N VAL A 321 21.64 -5.18 -11.14
CA VAL A 321 21.71 -3.84 -11.77
C VAL A 321 21.61 -3.94 -13.29
N GLU A 322 22.23 -4.95 -13.88
CA GLU A 322 22.23 -5.19 -15.33
C GLU A 322 20.84 -5.59 -15.87
N SER A 323 19.92 -5.97 -14.99
CA SER A 323 18.56 -6.39 -15.35
C SER A 323 17.58 -5.23 -15.52
N TRP A 324 17.99 -3.99 -15.21
CA TRP A 324 17.18 -2.81 -15.43
C TRP A 324 16.98 -2.59 -16.93
N THR A 325 15.71 -2.52 -17.34
CA THR A 325 15.33 -2.30 -18.74
C THR A 325 14.40 -1.11 -18.85
N ARG A 326 14.70 -0.18 -19.76
CA ARG A 326 13.77 0.89 -20.12
C ARG A 326 12.65 0.32 -20.99
N THR A 327 11.42 0.34 -20.48
CA THR A 327 10.26 -0.28 -21.15
C THR A 327 9.46 0.69 -22.02
N CYS A 328 9.33 1.95 -21.61
CA CYS A 328 8.66 2.97 -22.42
C CYS A 328 9.08 4.40 -22.04
N ILE A 329 8.81 5.33 -22.96
CA ILE A 329 8.88 6.78 -22.75
C ILE A 329 7.44 7.30 -22.82
N ILE A 330 7.06 8.09 -21.81
CA ILE A 330 5.72 8.61 -21.63
C ILE A 330 5.81 10.12 -21.75
N GLU A 331 5.13 10.65 -22.77
CA GLU A 331 5.16 12.06 -23.10
C GLU A 331 3.75 12.60 -23.20
N LYS A 332 3.56 13.78 -22.62
CA LYS A 332 2.31 14.53 -22.76
C LYS A 332 2.66 16.01 -23.00
N PRO A 333 2.87 16.39 -24.27
CA PRO A 333 3.26 17.76 -24.61
C PRO A 333 2.32 18.80 -23.99
N ASP A 334 2.90 19.92 -23.55
CA ASP A 334 2.23 21.15 -23.15
C ASP A 334 1.32 21.08 -21.91
N LYS A 335 1.38 20.01 -21.10
CA LYS A 335 0.63 19.91 -19.83
C LYS A 335 1.42 19.20 -18.75
N TYR A 336 1.45 19.81 -17.56
CA TYR A 336 2.02 19.21 -16.36
C TYR A 336 1.28 17.93 -15.96
N TRP A 337 2.04 16.87 -15.72
CA TRP A 337 1.55 15.61 -15.16
C TRP A 337 2.68 14.83 -14.47
N TRP A 338 2.31 13.85 -13.65
CA TRP A 338 3.24 12.88 -13.08
C TRP A 338 2.57 11.52 -12.91
N PRO A 339 3.33 10.41 -13.02
CA PRO A 339 2.80 9.08 -12.80
C PRO A 339 2.56 8.81 -11.31
N LEU A 340 1.56 8.00 -11.02
CA LEU A 340 1.17 7.60 -9.66
C LEU A 340 1.36 6.10 -9.43
N GLY A 341 1.21 5.28 -10.48
CA GLY A 341 1.26 3.83 -10.40
C GLY A 341 0.51 3.17 -11.54
N PHE A 342 0.14 1.89 -11.37
CA PHE A 342 -0.42 1.08 -12.45
C PHE A 342 -1.91 0.76 -12.23
N THR A 343 -2.64 0.67 -13.34
CA THR A 343 -3.97 0.06 -13.37
C THR A 343 -3.83 -1.46 -13.38
N ARG A 344 -4.91 -2.17 -13.07
CA ARG A 344 -4.94 -3.64 -13.16
C ARG A 344 -4.74 -4.15 -14.59
N THR A 345 -5.09 -3.35 -15.59
CA THR A 345 -4.97 -3.72 -17.01
C THR A 345 -3.60 -3.39 -17.59
N GLY A 346 -2.63 -2.97 -16.77
CA GLY A 346 -1.29 -2.57 -17.23
C GLY A 346 -1.20 -1.14 -17.75
N GLY A 347 -2.27 -0.36 -17.64
CA GLY A 347 -2.23 1.09 -17.85
C GLY A 347 -1.51 1.80 -16.69
N ILE A 348 -1.30 3.10 -16.84
CA ILE A 348 -0.63 3.93 -15.83
C ILE A 348 -1.59 5.00 -15.35
N PHE A 349 -1.78 5.08 -14.03
CA PHE A 349 -2.43 6.22 -13.40
C PHE A 349 -1.47 7.40 -13.35
N ALA A 350 -1.97 8.58 -13.67
CA ALA A 350 -1.23 9.83 -13.63
C ALA A 350 -2.11 10.93 -13.04
N GLN A 351 -1.52 11.89 -12.35
CA GLN A 351 -2.20 13.14 -12.00
C GLN A 351 -1.68 14.22 -12.94
N GLY A 352 -2.57 15.04 -13.49
CA GLY A 352 -2.15 16.11 -14.38
C GLY A 352 -3.30 16.93 -14.96
N LEU A 353 -2.97 17.92 -15.77
CA LEU A 353 -3.95 18.83 -16.34
C LEU A 353 -4.73 18.18 -17.49
N CYS A 354 -6.06 18.27 -17.43
CA CYS A 354 -6.97 17.83 -18.48
C CYS A 354 -6.96 18.77 -19.69
N VAL A 355 -7.76 18.48 -20.73
CA VAL A 355 -7.88 19.33 -21.92
C VAL A 355 -8.29 20.77 -21.56
N HIS A 356 -9.12 20.93 -20.53
CA HIS A 356 -9.71 22.20 -20.10
C HIS A 356 -8.88 22.98 -19.06
N GLY A 357 -7.76 22.44 -18.59
CA GLY A 357 -6.86 23.13 -17.65
C GLY A 357 -7.02 22.72 -16.19
N ASP A 358 -8.05 21.93 -15.84
CA ASP A 358 -8.24 21.43 -14.48
C ASP A 358 -7.32 20.24 -14.18
N SER A 359 -6.76 20.19 -12.96
CA SER A 359 -5.99 19.06 -12.44
C SER A 359 -6.90 17.86 -12.19
N THR A 360 -6.58 16.71 -12.78
CA THR A 360 -7.43 15.51 -12.71
C THR A 360 -6.60 14.22 -12.66
N LEU A 361 -7.29 13.09 -12.44
CA LEU A 361 -6.72 11.76 -12.59
C LEU A 361 -6.81 11.34 -14.07
N LEU A 362 -5.65 11.06 -14.66
CA LEU A 362 -5.47 10.59 -16.01
C LEU A 362 -5.13 9.10 -16.02
N THR A 363 -5.49 8.41 -17.09
CA THR A 363 -4.98 7.07 -17.38
C THR A 363 -4.21 7.10 -18.69
N TYR A 364 -2.97 6.62 -18.67
CA TYR A 364 -2.14 6.42 -19.86
C TYR A 364 -2.16 4.94 -20.24
N GLN A 365 -2.41 4.64 -21.51
CA GLN A 365 -2.32 3.30 -22.06
C GLN A 365 -1.03 3.16 -22.86
N PRO A 366 -0.05 2.34 -22.41
CA PRO A 366 1.23 2.18 -23.10
C PRO A 366 1.11 1.67 -24.54
N ASP A 367 0.17 0.77 -24.80
CA ASP A 367 0.01 0.13 -26.11
C ASP A 367 -0.45 1.13 -27.19
N THR A 368 -1.42 1.98 -26.85
CA THR A 368 -1.95 3.02 -27.76
C THR A 368 -1.22 4.35 -27.63
N LYS A 369 -0.38 4.52 -26.61
CA LYS A 369 0.30 5.76 -26.23
C LYS A 369 -0.66 6.93 -26.03
N THR A 370 -1.86 6.67 -25.53
CA THR A 370 -2.90 7.68 -25.33
C THR A 370 -3.13 7.96 -23.87
N PHE A 371 -3.19 9.26 -23.53
CA PHE A 371 -3.82 9.70 -22.29
C PHE A 371 -5.33 9.78 -22.51
N THR A 372 -6.07 9.04 -21.71
CA THR A 372 -7.50 9.25 -21.54
C THR A 372 -7.71 10.05 -20.28
N CYS A 373 -8.33 11.21 -20.44
CA CYS A 373 -8.93 11.89 -19.31
C CYS A 373 -10.09 11.01 -18.85
N SER A 374 -10.08 10.60 -17.58
CA SER A 374 -11.29 10.11 -16.95
C SER A 374 -12.17 11.34 -16.72
N CYS A 375 -12.76 11.90 -17.79
CA CYS A 375 -13.40 13.23 -17.83
C CYS A 375 -14.40 13.43 -16.70
N PHE A 376 -13.92 13.91 -15.55
CA PHE A 376 -14.72 14.41 -14.45
C PHE A 376 -14.00 15.65 -13.93
N PRO A 377 -14.72 16.76 -13.68
CA PRO A 377 -14.21 17.93 -12.98
C PRO A 377 -14.06 17.59 -11.50
N LEU A 378 -13.20 16.61 -11.25
CA LEU A 378 -12.42 16.52 -10.06
C LEU A 378 -11.54 17.76 -10.11
N ASN A 379 -11.91 18.85 -9.43
CA ASN A 379 -10.93 19.84 -9.05
C ASN A 379 -10.05 19.18 -7.99
N LEU A 380 -9.21 18.22 -8.42
CA LEU A 380 -8.19 17.67 -7.57
C LEU A 380 -7.25 18.84 -7.31
N PRO A 381 -7.09 19.27 -6.06
CA PRO A 381 -6.11 20.29 -5.78
C PRO A 381 -4.72 19.78 -6.23
N HIS A 382 -3.73 20.67 -6.32
CA HIS A 382 -2.35 20.36 -6.74
C HIS A 382 -1.58 19.44 -5.77
N ILE A 383 -2.30 18.63 -5.00
CA ILE A 383 -1.88 17.85 -3.86
C ILE A 383 -1.59 16.41 -4.30
N PRO A 384 -0.59 15.74 -3.71
CA PRO A 384 -0.20 14.38 -4.07
C PRO A 384 -1.31 13.35 -3.79
N ILE A 385 -1.68 12.61 -4.84
CA ILE A 385 -2.51 11.40 -4.75
C ILE A 385 -1.58 10.20 -4.64
N GLN A 386 -1.92 9.23 -3.80
CA GLN A 386 -1.18 7.96 -3.74
C GLN A 386 -2.04 6.84 -4.33
N VAL A 387 -1.45 6.08 -5.26
CA VAL A 387 -2.07 4.87 -5.82
C VAL A 387 -1.28 3.67 -5.34
N LEU A 388 -1.97 2.69 -4.78
CA LEU A 388 -1.37 1.49 -4.24
C LEU A 388 -2.20 0.26 -4.60
N THR A 389 -1.56 -0.89 -4.67
CA THR A 389 -2.27 -2.16 -4.87
C THR A 389 -2.82 -2.65 -3.54
N PHE A 390 -4.11 -2.93 -3.49
CA PHE A 390 -4.79 -3.49 -2.34
C PHE A 390 -5.50 -4.78 -2.73
N VAL A 391 -5.29 -5.80 -1.92
CA VAL A 391 -5.94 -7.11 -2.08
C VAL A 391 -6.87 -7.31 -0.91
N GLU A 392 -8.14 -7.64 -1.16
CA GLU A 392 -9.02 -8.02 -0.06
C GLU A 392 -8.51 -9.30 0.58
N SER A 393 -8.42 -9.32 1.92
CA SER A 393 -7.92 -10.49 2.66
C SER A 393 -8.68 -10.73 3.97
N LEU A 394 -8.55 -11.94 4.49
CA LEU A 394 -9.04 -12.34 5.82
C LEU A 394 -8.01 -12.08 6.95
N VAL A 395 -6.86 -11.49 6.63
CA VAL A 395 -5.74 -11.30 7.56
C VAL A 395 -6.07 -10.21 8.57
N ALA A 396 -5.99 -10.52 9.86
CA ALA A 396 -6.25 -9.55 10.91
C ALA A 396 -4.95 -8.92 11.41
N PRO A 397 -4.82 -7.57 11.44
CA PRO A 397 -3.66 -6.92 12.03
C PRO A 397 -3.83 -6.88 13.56
N ILE A 398 -3.80 -8.04 14.22
CA ILE A 398 -3.93 -8.15 15.66
C ILE A 398 -2.79 -9.04 16.18
N PRO A 399 -2.03 -8.60 17.20
CA PRO A 399 -1.02 -9.43 17.85
C PRO A 399 -1.66 -10.72 18.37
N HIS A 400 -1.03 -11.87 18.11
CA HIS A 400 -1.51 -13.16 18.63
C HIS A 400 -1.71 -13.16 20.16
N LEU A 401 -0.91 -12.38 20.88
CA LEU A 401 -0.98 -12.22 22.33
C LEU A 401 -2.29 -11.57 22.82
N LEU A 402 -3.07 -10.95 21.94
CA LEU A 402 -4.34 -10.27 22.25
C LEU A 402 -5.58 -11.05 21.76
N VAL A 403 -5.41 -12.28 21.24
CA VAL A 403 -6.51 -13.11 20.68
C VAL A 403 -7.13 -14.05 21.73
N LEU A 404 -6.88 -13.84 23.02
CA LEU A 404 -7.39 -14.67 24.13
C LEU A 404 -8.87 -14.39 24.47
#